data_AF-A0A508AV56-F1
#
_entry.id   AF-A0A508AV56-F1
#
_cell.length_a   1.000
_cell.length_b   1.000
_cell.length_c   1.000
_cell.angle_alpha   90.00
_cell.angle_beta   90.00
_cell.angle_gamma   90.00
#
_symmetry.space_group_name_H-M   'P 1'
#
loop_
_entity.id
_entity.type
_entity.pdbx_description
1 polymer ?
#
loop_
_entity_poly.entity_id
_entity_poly.type
_entity_poly.pdbx_seq_one_letter_code
_entity_poly.pdbx_strand_id
1 'polypeptide(L)'
;MGRRRGGGPRRASRGFTLIEVLLASVLLAAGLALAFATLTAATRTVHRGEAMAQRGERERAVLGFLRQRLSAARPVAFDMDQDTALPVRFIGEPDRVRFVADLPDYLGHGGPYQHDFRIESGDDGLRIVLALAVVQSSQTFEEPDPLPPERLVDRLEEARFRYRALDADGALSDWLDRWETSEQLPLLVEVTLVDADGRTWPPLVVALPQAGSLSGGVVL
;
A
#
# COMPACT_ATOMS: atom_id res chain seq x y z
N MET A 1 99.12 -9.12 37.36
CA MET A 1 97.97 -8.41 37.96
C MET A 1 97.22 -7.68 36.86
N GLY A 2 95.90 -7.72 36.65
CA GLY A 2 94.77 -8.32 37.36
C GLY A 2 93.52 -8.21 36.45
N ARG A 3 92.70 -9.27 36.46
CA ARG A 3 91.46 -9.45 35.71
C ARG A 3 90.41 -8.36 36.01
N ARG A 4 89.52 -8.09 35.06
CA ARG A 4 88.05 -8.10 35.29
C ARG A 4 87.28 -8.30 33.99
N ARG A 5 86.63 -9.45 33.90
CA ARG A 5 85.63 -9.81 32.88
C ARG A 5 84.31 -9.13 33.26
N GLY A 6 83.84 -8.19 32.44
CA GLY A 6 82.49 -7.65 32.53
C GLY A 6 81.52 -8.57 31.81
N GLY A 7 80.95 -9.56 32.52
CA GLY A 7 79.81 -10.32 32.03
C GLY A 7 78.58 -9.43 32.08
N GLY A 8 78.08 -8.99 30.93
CA GLY A 8 76.79 -8.30 30.83
C GLY A 8 75.67 -9.19 31.37
N PRO A 9 74.66 -8.63 32.05
CA PRO A 9 73.57 -9.41 32.61
C PRO A 9 72.89 -10.21 31.49
N ARG A 10 72.93 -11.53 31.59
CA ARG A 10 72.07 -12.40 30.79
C ARG A 10 70.64 -12.02 31.15
N ARG A 11 69.92 -11.38 30.22
CA ARG A 11 68.47 -11.24 30.32
C ARG A 11 67.91 -12.64 30.55
N ALA A 12 67.36 -12.88 31.74
CA ALA A 12 66.57 -14.07 31.97
C ALA A 12 65.38 -14.00 31.01
N SER A 13 65.37 -14.88 30.01
CA SER A 13 64.21 -15.09 29.16
C SER A 13 63.08 -15.56 30.07
N ARG A 14 62.18 -14.64 30.44
CA ARG A 14 60.94 -14.98 31.12
C ARG A 14 60.12 -15.76 30.11
N GLY A 15 60.06 -17.09 30.27
CA GLY A 15 59.14 -17.92 29.51
C GLY A 15 57.70 -17.50 29.83
N PHE A 16 56.84 -17.51 28.82
CA PHE A 16 55.41 -17.26 28.98
C PHE A 16 54.85 -18.20 30.04
N THR A 17 54.10 -17.64 30.99
CA THR A 17 53.42 -18.46 31.99
C THR A 17 52.16 -19.06 31.39
N LEU A 18 51.78 -20.27 31.81
CA LEU A 18 50.54 -20.92 31.37
C LEU A 18 49.31 -20.01 31.59
N ILE A 19 49.31 -19.25 32.69
CA ILE A 19 48.22 -18.32 33.03
C ILE A 19 48.12 -17.16 32.03
N GLU A 20 49.22 -16.74 31.42
CA GLU A 20 49.24 -15.66 30.44
C GLU A 20 48.68 -16.13 29.08
N VAL A 21 49.00 -17.36 28.67
CA VAL A 21 48.40 -17.99 27.49
C VAL A 21 46.90 -18.22 27.71
N LEU A 22 46.50 -18.67 28.90
CA LEU A 22 45.08 -18.82 29.25
C LEU A 22 44.35 -17.47 29.24
N LEU A 23 44.93 -16.43 29.84
CA LEU A 23 44.35 -15.09 29.85
C LEU A 23 44.23 -14.53 28.42
N ALA A 24 45.28 -14.64 27.61
CA ALA A 24 45.25 -14.21 26.21
C ALA A 24 44.19 -14.96 25.41
N SER A 25 44.01 -16.27 25.65
CA SER A 25 42.98 -17.09 24.99
C SER A 25 41.57 -16.67 25.40
N VAL A 26 41.34 -16.39 26.70
CA VAL A 26 40.05 -15.91 27.21
C VAL A 26 39.73 -14.54 26.63
N LEU A 27 40.69 -13.62 26.59
CA LEU A 27 40.51 -12.29 26.01
C LEU A 27 40.24 -12.35 24.50
N LEU A 28 40.96 -13.22 23.78
CA LEU A 28 40.73 -13.45 22.35
C LEU A 28 39.33 -14.04 22.11
N ALA A 29 38.94 -15.05 22.87
CA ALA A 29 37.61 -15.66 22.77
C ALA A 29 36.50 -14.65 23.08
N ALA A 30 36.66 -13.83 24.12
CA ALA A 30 35.73 -12.75 24.45
C ALA A 30 35.65 -11.69 23.35
N GLY A 31 36.79 -11.29 22.78
CA GLY A 31 36.84 -10.34 21.67
C GLY A 31 36.14 -10.85 20.41
N LEU A 32 36.37 -12.12 20.05
CA LEU A 32 35.69 -12.78 18.93
C LEU A 32 34.19 -12.92 19.17
N ALA A 33 33.78 -13.28 20.39
CA ALA A 33 32.37 -13.37 20.76
C ALA A 33 31.66 -12.01 20.62
N LEU A 34 32.31 -10.93 21.08
CA LEU A 34 31.79 -9.57 20.92
C LEU A 34 31.71 -9.18 19.44
N ALA A 35 32.76 -9.43 18.66
CA ALA A 35 32.75 -9.15 17.22
C ALA A 35 31.60 -9.88 16.51
N PHE A 36 31.39 -11.16 16.82
CA PHE A 36 30.28 -11.94 16.24
C PHE A 36 28.91 -11.43 16.66
N ALA A 37 28.76 -11.05 17.94
CA ALA A 37 27.52 -10.46 18.45
C ALA A 37 27.19 -9.13 17.76
N THR A 38 28.19 -8.26 17.58
CA THR A 38 28.01 -6.98 16.88
C THR A 38 27.62 -7.17 15.41
N LEU A 39 28.28 -8.10 14.72
CA LEU A 39 27.96 -8.40 13.32
C LEU A 39 26.52 -8.92 13.19
N THR A 40 26.14 -9.89 14.03
CA THR A 40 24.79 -10.45 14.03
C THR A 40 23.73 -9.40 14.34
N ALA A 41 24.00 -8.50 15.30
CA ALA A 41 23.11 -7.41 15.65
C ALA A 41 22.96 -6.40 14.49
N ALA A 42 24.05 -6.05 13.81
CA ALA A 42 24.03 -5.17 12.64
C ALA A 42 23.20 -5.76 11.50
N THR A 43 23.43 -7.02 11.13
CA THR A 43 22.68 -7.72 10.09
C THR A 43 21.18 -7.76 10.39
N ARG A 44 20.80 -8.10 11.64
CA ARG A 44 19.39 -8.10 12.05
C ARG A 44 18.75 -6.71 11.98
N THR A 45 19.52 -5.66 12.25
CA THR A 45 19.03 -4.28 12.19
C THR A 45 18.79 -3.85 10.76
N VAL A 46 19.72 -4.16 9.85
CA VAL A 46 19.58 -3.89 8.41
C VAL A 46 18.34 -4.58 7.86
N HIS A 47 18.17 -5.89 8.08
CA HIS A 47 17.01 -6.62 7.58
C HIS A 47 15.68 -6.10 8.12
N ARG A 48 15.63 -5.66 9.38
CA ARG A 48 14.43 -5.01 9.92
C ARG A 48 14.16 -3.67 9.23
N GLY A 49 15.20 -2.87 8.99
CA GLY A 49 15.09 -1.61 8.26
C GLY A 49 14.57 -1.81 6.83
N GLU A 50 15.13 -2.78 6.10
CA GLU A 50 14.68 -3.15 4.75
C GLU A 50 13.21 -3.58 4.74
N ALA A 51 12.81 -4.46 5.67
CA ALA A 51 11.43 -4.92 5.77
C ALA A 51 10.45 -3.78 6.07
N MET A 52 10.83 -2.83 6.93
CA MET A 52 10.02 -1.64 7.22
C MET A 52 9.91 -0.72 5.99
N ALA A 53 11.01 -0.50 5.27
CA ALA A 53 11.03 0.32 4.07
C ALA A 53 10.17 -0.27 2.95
N GLN A 54 10.32 -1.57 2.65
CA GLN A 54 9.53 -2.27 1.63
C GLN A 54 8.03 -2.21 1.92
N ARG A 55 7.64 -2.34 3.20
CA ARG A 55 6.22 -2.21 3.61
C ARG A 55 5.70 -0.80 3.35
N GLY A 56 6.43 0.23 3.74
CA GLY A 56 6.04 1.63 3.51
C GLY A 56 6.02 2.01 2.02
N GLU A 57 6.85 1.38 1.18
CA GLU A 57 6.79 1.53 -0.28
C GLU A 57 5.55 0.89 -0.86
N ARG A 58 5.20 -0.33 -0.43
CA ARG A 58 3.96 -1.01 -0.83
C ARG A 58 2.73 -0.19 -0.46
N GLU A 59 2.66 0.30 0.78
CA GLU A 59 1.57 1.16 1.25
C GLU A 59 1.41 2.41 0.36
N ARG A 60 2.51 3.15 0.16
CA ARG A 60 2.49 4.35 -0.70
C ARG A 60 2.11 4.04 -2.16
N ALA A 61 2.55 2.91 -2.69
CA ALA A 61 2.22 2.49 -4.05
C ALA A 61 0.72 2.19 -4.20
N VAL A 62 0.14 1.42 -3.27
CA VAL A 62 -1.29 1.08 -3.29
C VAL A 62 -2.15 2.33 -3.09
N LEU A 63 -1.84 3.17 -2.10
CA LEU A 63 -2.59 4.41 -1.87
C LEU A 63 -2.44 5.40 -3.02
N GLY A 64 -1.25 5.49 -3.63
CA GLY A 64 -1.00 6.31 -4.81
C GLY A 64 -1.81 5.85 -6.02
N PHE A 65 -1.87 4.53 -6.26
CA PHE A 65 -2.66 3.94 -7.34
C PHE A 65 -4.16 4.21 -7.15
N LEU A 66 -4.71 3.93 -5.96
CA LEU A 66 -6.12 4.19 -5.65
C LEU A 66 -6.46 5.68 -5.84
N ARG A 67 -5.62 6.58 -5.33
CA ARG A 67 -5.77 8.02 -5.50
C ARG A 67 -5.82 8.40 -6.98
N GLN A 68 -4.84 7.95 -7.76
CA GLN A 68 -4.73 8.27 -9.18
C GLN A 68 -5.99 7.81 -9.92
N ARG A 69 -6.43 6.57 -9.69
CA ARG A 69 -7.62 6.00 -10.37
C ARG A 69 -8.91 6.71 -9.96
N LEU A 70 -9.17 6.87 -8.67
CA LEU A 70 -10.38 7.55 -8.17
C LEU A 70 -10.45 9.02 -8.64
N SER A 71 -9.33 9.73 -8.63
CA SER A 71 -9.28 11.13 -9.09
C SER A 71 -9.53 11.28 -10.61
N ALA A 72 -9.34 10.21 -11.38
CA ALA A 72 -9.58 10.17 -12.80
C ALA A 72 -11.02 9.76 -13.17
N ALA A 73 -11.90 9.59 -12.17
CA ALA A 73 -13.29 9.24 -12.41
C ALA A 73 -14.00 10.29 -13.28
N ARG A 74 -14.75 9.79 -14.27
CA ARG A 74 -15.51 10.58 -15.24
C ARG A 74 -17.00 10.27 -15.09
N PRO A 75 -17.88 11.25 -15.32
CA PRO A 75 -19.33 11.08 -15.24
C PRO A 75 -19.88 10.43 -16.54
N VAL A 76 -19.27 9.31 -16.95
CA VAL A 76 -19.69 8.53 -18.12
C VAL A 76 -20.60 7.41 -17.63
N ALA A 77 -21.76 7.27 -18.25
CA ALA A 77 -22.68 6.19 -17.94
C ALA A 77 -22.13 4.86 -18.46
N PHE A 78 -22.28 3.80 -17.68
CA PHE A 78 -21.84 2.45 -18.03
C PHE A 78 -22.94 1.40 -17.88
N ASP A 79 -24.06 1.78 -17.30
CA ASP A 79 -25.25 0.95 -17.16
C ASP A 79 -26.50 1.82 -17.08
N MET A 80 -27.67 1.19 -17.09
CA MET A 80 -28.96 1.84 -16.89
C MET A 80 -29.71 1.12 -15.78
N ASP A 81 -30.11 1.88 -14.77
CA ASP A 81 -30.89 1.35 -13.67
C ASP A 81 -32.28 0.94 -14.20
N GLN A 82 -32.64 -0.33 -14.01
CA GLN A 82 -33.85 -0.90 -14.63
C GLN A 82 -35.14 -0.41 -13.97
N ASP A 83 -35.08 0.00 -12.71
CA ASP A 83 -36.24 0.42 -11.93
C ASP A 83 -36.55 1.91 -12.14
N THR A 84 -35.51 2.73 -12.18
CA THR A 84 -35.62 4.19 -12.31
C THR A 84 -35.43 4.70 -13.74
N ALA A 85 -34.92 3.86 -14.65
CA ALA A 85 -34.48 4.23 -15.99
C ALA A 85 -33.43 5.34 -16.02
N LEU A 86 -32.68 5.52 -14.92
CA LEU A 86 -31.62 6.51 -14.83
C LEU A 86 -30.26 5.91 -15.27
N PRO A 87 -29.42 6.69 -15.96
CA PRO A 87 -28.07 6.27 -16.33
C PRO A 87 -27.18 6.12 -15.08
N VAL A 88 -26.55 4.95 -14.92
CA VAL A 88 -25.61 4.66 -13.82
C VAL A 88 -24.21 5.13 -14.21
N ARG A 89 -23.65 6.01 -13.39
CA ARG A 89 -22.29 6.58 -13.55
C ARG A 89 -21.35 6.21 -12.41
N PHE A 90 -21.90 5.83 -11.27
CA PHE A 90 -21.15 5.40 -10.11
C PHE A 90 -21.92 4.36 -9.30
N ILE A 91 -21.21 3.36 -8.79
CA ILE A 91 -21.73 2.49 -7.73
C ILE A 91 -20.76 2.59 -6.56
N GLY A 92 -21.29 2.93 -5.39
CA GLY A 92 -20.51 3.07 -4.17
C GLY A 92 -21.12 2.25 -3.03
N GLU A 93 -20.50 1.13 -2.72
CA GLU A 93 -20.83 0.23 -1.61
C GLU A 93 -19.68 0.23 -0.60
N PRO A 94 -19.89 -0.24 0.65
CA PRO A 94 -18.80 -0.32 1.63
C PRO A 94 -17.63 -1.20 1.18
N ASP A 95 -17.90 -2.20 0.36
CA ASP A 95 -16.96 -3.21 -0.14
C ASP A 95 -16.66 -3.10 -1.64
N ARG A 96 -17.31 -2.16 -2.37
CA ARG A 96 -17.16 -2.04 -3.82
C ARG A 96 -17.30 -0.61 -4.32
N VAL A 97 -16.40 -0.21 -5.22
CA VAL A 97 -16.47 1.05 -5.95
C VAL A 97 -16.38 0.77 -7.44
N ARG A 98 -17.36 1.26 -8.21
CA ARG A 98 -17.37 1.14 -9.67
C ARG A 98 -17.61 2.49 -10.34
N PHE A 99 -16.76 2.84 -11.29
CA PHE A 99 -16.81 4.09 -12.03
C PHE A 99 -16.08 3.96 -13.38
N VAL A 100 -16.22 4.97 -14.24
CA VAL A 100 -15.48 5.03 -15.51
C VAL A 100 -14.29 5.96 -15.39
N ALA A 101 -13.14 5.53 -15.89
CA ALA A 101 -11.95 6.36 -16.08
C ALA A 101 -11.20 5.89 -17.32
N ASP A 102 -10.38 6.78 -17.89
CA ASP A 102 -9.56 6.42 -19.04
C ASP A 102 -8.36 5.57 -18.60
N LEU A 103 -8.07 4.51 -19.36
CA LEU A 103 -6.81 3.77 -19.21
C LEU A 103 -5.73 4.45 -20.05
N PRO A 104 -4.49 4.55 -19.53
CA PRO A 104 -3.36 4.91 -20.36
C PRO A 104 -3.24 3.97 -21.56
N ASP A 105 -2.85 4.50 -22.72
CA ASP A 105 -2.78 3.76 -24.00
C ASP A 105 -1.91 2.50 -23.96
N TYR A 106 -1.00 2.37 -22.98
CA TYR A 106 -0.16 1.19 -22.80
C TYR A 106 -0.84 0.04 -22.02
N LEU A 107 -2.01 0.26 -21.40
CA LEU A 107 -2.77 -0.73 -20.64
C LEU A 107 -4.09 -1.16 -21.32
N GLY A 108 -4.36 -0.66 -22.52
CA GLY A 108 -5.60 -0.93 -23.26
C GLY A 108 -5.52 -0.39 -24.68
N HIS A 109 -6.66 -0.15 -25.32
CA HIS A 109 -6.72 0.46 -26.66
C HIS A 109 -6.96 1.98 -26.61
N GLY A 110 -6.75 2.59 -25.43
CA GLY A 110 -7.21 3.95 -25.12
C GLY A 110 -8.74 4.00 -24.94
N GLY A 111 -9.23 5.04 -24.26
CA GLY A 111 -10.67 5.28 -24.07
C GLY A 111 -11.24 4.89 -22.69
N PRO A 112 -12.57 4.97 -22.53
CA PRO A 112 -13.23 4.83 -21.23
C PRO A 112 -13.33 3.36 -20.81
N TYR A 113 -12.82 3.05 -19.62
CA TYR A 113 -12.96 1.75 -18.99
C TYR A 113 -13.69 1.86 -17.67
N GLN A 114 -14.59 0.91 -17.43
CA GLN A 114 -15.16 0.68 -16.12
C GLN A 114 -14.06 0.09 -15.23
N HIS A 115 -13.80 0.77 -14.12
CA HIS A 115 -12.96 0.29 -13.03
C HIS A 115 -13.88 -0.24 -11.94
N ASP A 116 -13.71 -1.49 -11.56
CA ASP A 116 -14.49 -2.17 -10.54
C ASP A 116 -13.57 -2.67 -9.42
N PHE A 117 -13.43 -1.84 -8.38
CA PHE A 117 -12.67 -2.17 -7.19
C PHE A 117 -13.57 -2.93 -6.23
N ARG A 118 -13.14 -4.14 -5.82
CA ARG A 118 -13.89 -4.99 -4.90
C ARG A 118 -13.01 -5.44 -3.75
N ILE A 119 -13.57 -5.36 -2.55
CA ILE A 119 -13.04 -5.98 -1.35
C ILE A 119 -13.62 -7.41 -1.31
N GLU A 120 -12.74 -8.39 -1.33
CA GLU A 120 -13.11 -9.80 -1.32
C GLU A 120 -12.40 -10.55 -0.18
N SER A 121 -12.98 -11.66 0.25
CA SER A 121 -12.26 -12.65 1.05
C SER A 121 -11.17 -13.32 0.20
N GLY A 122 -9.93 -13.25 0.66
CA GLY A 122 -8.80 -14.01 0.16
C GLY A 122 -8.37 -15.12 1.13
N ASP A 123 -7.26 -15.78 0.82
CA ASP A 123 -6.76 -16.92 1.61
C ASP A 123 -6.34 -16.51 3.03
N ASP A 124 -5.78 -15.30 3.18
CA ASP A 124 -5.15 -14.79 4.40
C ASP A 124 -5.83 -13.51 4.93
N GLY A 125 -7.15 -13.38 4.75
CA GLY A 125 -7.94 -12.20 5.13
C GLY A 125 -8.55 -11.49 3.92
N LEU A 126 -8.88 -10.21 4.06
CA LEU A 126 -9.45 -9.41 2.98
C LEU A 126 -8.37 -9.02 1.95
N ARG A 127 -8.81 -8.81 0.71
CA ARG A 127 -8.00 -8.28 -0.39
C ARG A 127 -8.79 -7.28 -1.21
N ILE A 128 -8.09 -6.36 -1.87
CA ILE A 128 -8.69 -5.49 -2.89
C ILE A 128 -8.24 -5.96 -4.25
N VAL A 129 -9.22 -6.18 -5.13
CA VAL A 129 -9.01 -6.53 -6.53
C VAL A 129 -9.59 -5.44 -7.43
N LEU A 130 -9.00 -5.28 -8.62
CA LEU A 130 -9.47 -4.41 -9.68
C LEU A 130 -9.84 -5.24 -10.90
N ALA A 131 -11.09 -5.15 -11.32
CA ALA A 131 -11.50 -5.62 -12.64
C ALA A 131 -11.70 -4.41 -13.57
N LEU A 132 -11.33 -4.60 -14.84
CA LEU A 132 -11.45 -3.59 -15.89
C LEU A 132 -12.33 -4.14 -17.01
N ALA A 133 -13.23 -3.30 -17.52
CA ALA A 133 -14.08 -3.65 -18.66
C ALA A 133 -14.26 -2.44 -19.58
N VAL A 134 -14.36 -2.68 -20.88
CA VAL A 134 -14.54 -1.61 -21.88
C VAL A 134 -15.95 -1.06 -21.76
N VAL A 135 -16.09 0.27 -21.81
CA VAL A 135 -17.41 0.92 -21.91
C VAL A 135 -17.61 1.43 -23.34
N GLN A 136 -18.67 0.98 -23.99
CA GLN A 136 -19.09 1.46 -25.31
C GLN A 136 -20.59 1.73 -25.29
N SER A 137 -21.07 2.76 -25.98
CA SER A 137 -22.51 3.05 -26.07
C SER A 137 -23.26 3.11 -24.72
N SER A 138 -22.58 3.57 -23.66
CA SER A 138 -23.09 3.61 -22.27
C SER A 138 -23.42 2.24 -21.65
N GLN A 139 -22.83 1.18 -22.18
CA GLN A 139 -22.92 -0.18 -21.65
C GLN A 139 -21.52 -0.73 -21.43
N THR A 140 -21.36 -1.50 -20.36
CA THR A 140 -20.14 -2.28 -20.13
C THR A 140 -20.18 -3.53 -20.99
N PHE A 141 -19.14 -3.69 -21.82
CA PHE A 141 -18.94 -4.90 -22.61
C PHE A 141 -17.99 -5.82 -21.86
N GLU A 142 -18.50 -7.00 -21.51
CA GLU A 142 -17.69 -8.09 -20.97
C GLU A 142 -16.93 -8.74 -22.13
N GLU A 143 -15.60 -8.75 -22.05
CA GLU A 143 -14.79 -9.42 -23.06
C GLU A 143 -15.04 -10.93 -23.02
N PRO A 144 -15.02 -11.63 -24.18
CA PRO A 144 -15.28 -13.07 -24.24
C PRO A 144 -14.33 -13.93 -23.39
N ASP A 145 -13.16 -13.41 -23.05
CA ASP A 145 -12.17 -14.01 -22.15
C ASP A 145 -11.68 -12.93 -21.17
N PRO A 146 -12.44 -12.61 -20.11
CA PRO A 146 -12.12 -11.51 -19.22
C PRO A 146 -10.83 -11.83 -18.46
N LEU A 147 -9.87 -10.90 -18.49
CA LEU A 147 -8.67 -11.05 -17.68
C LEU A 147 -9.05 -11.19 -16.20
N PRO A 148 -8.38 -12.09 -15.46
CA PRO A 148 -8.64 -12.23 -14.03
C PRO A 148 -8.39 -10.89 -13.32
N PRO A 149 -9.23 -10.52 -12.33
CA PRO A 149 -9.05 -9.27 -11.59
C PRO A 149 -7.64 -9.15 -11.01
N GLU A 150 -7.04 -7.97 -11.18
CA GLU A 150 -5.70 -7.69 -10.65
C GLU A 150 -5.77 -7.47 -9.14
N ARG A 151 -4.96 -8.22 -8.39
CA ARG A 151 -4.85 -8.05 -6.94
C ARG A 151 -3.95 -6.87 -6.61
N LEU A 152 -4.51 -5.86 -5.95
CA LEU A 152 -3.79 -4.64 -5.57
C LEU A 152 -3.14 -4.77 -4.19
N VAL A 153 -3.90 -5.30 -3.22
CA VAL A 153 -3.45 -5.51 -1.84
C VAL A 153 -4.15 -6.73 -1.26
N ASP A 154 -3.48 -7.41 -0.35
CA ASP A 154 -3.96 -8.59 0.36
C ASP A 154 -3.56 -8.56 1.83
N ARG A 155 -4.05 -9.56 2.57
CA ARG A 155 -3.78 -9.75 4.00
C ARG A 155 -4.22 -8.55 4.81
N LEU A 156 -5.44 -8.08 4.53
CA LEU A 156 -6.11 -7.03 5.27
C LEU A 156 -7.04 -7.66 6.32
N GLU A 157 -7.07 -7.08 7.50
CA GLU A 157 -8.09 -7.37 8.51
C GLU A 157 -9.39 -6.62 8.17
N GLU A 158 -9.25 -5.35 7.79
CA GLU A 158 -10.37 -4.47 7.45
C GLU A 158 -10.06 -3.66 6.18
N ALA A 159 -11.08 -3.47 5.35
CA ALA A 159 -11.08 -2.56 4.24
C ALA A 159 -12.49 -1.98 4.07
N ARG A 160 -12.60 -0.67 3.79
CA ARG A 160 -13.90 -0.02 3.60
C ARG A 160 -13.80 1.20 2.69
N PHE A 161 -14.85 1.41 1.90
CA PHE A 161 -15.13 2.65 1.19
C PHE A 161 -16.23 3.45 1.88
N ARG A 162 -16.10 4.78 1.89
CA ARG A 162 -17.15 5.72 2.31
C ARG A 162 -17.22 6.91 1.36
N TYR A 163 -18.36 7.59 1.36
CA TYR A 163 -18.70 8.60 0.36
C TYR A 163 -19.17 9.90 0.99
N ARG A 164 -18.94 11.01 0.32
CA ARG A 164 -19.40 12.32 0.77
C ARG A 164 -19.83 13.18 -0.40
N ALA A 165 -20.87 13.98 -0.22
CA ALA A 165 -21.38 14.92 -1.22
C ALA A 165 -21.72 16.26 -0.60
N LEU A 166 -22.31 17.14 -1.40
CA LEU A 166 -22.96 18.34 -0.90
C LEU A 166 -24.39 18.01 -0.48
N ASP A 167 -24.83 18.57 0.63
CA ASP A 167 -26.23 18.55 1.06
C ASP A 167 -27.03 19.66 0.35
N ALA A 168 -28.32 19.77 0.70
CA ALA A 168 -29.24 20.73 0.10
C ALA A 168 -28.83 22.20 0.34
N ASP A 169 -28.07 22.48 1.39
CA ASP A 169 -27.58 23.82 1.73
C ASP A 169 -26.21 24.12 1.07
N GLY A 170 -25.67 23.17 0.30
CA GLY A 170 -24.36 23.26 -0.33
C GLY A 170 -23.19 23.03 0.63
N ALA A 171 -23.44 22.51 1.84
CA ALA A 171 -22.41 22.10 2.78
C ALA A 171 -22.05 20.62 2.57
N LEU A 172 -20.91 20.17 3.09
CA LEU A 172 -20.51 18.77 2.98
C LEU A 172 -21.37 17.89 3.91
N SER A 173 -22.05 16.90 3.34
CA SER A 173 -22.85 15.90 4.07
C SER A 173 -22.03 15.13 5.12
N ASP A 174 -22.65 14.32 5.97
CA ASP A 174 -21.88 13.29 6.71
C ASP A 174 -21.30 12.23 5.76
N TRP A 175 -20.35 11.43 6.27
CA TRP A 175 -19.84 10.27 5.55
C TRP A 175 -20.92 9.21 5.43
N LEU A 176 -21.19 8.79 4.20
CA LEU A 176 -22.15 7.75 3.85
C LEU A 176 -21.41 6.44 3.62
N ASP A 177 -21.95 5.33 4.14
CA ASP A 177 -21.42 3.99 3.86
C ASP A 177 -21.77 3.50 2.45
N ARG A 178 -22.86 4.01 1.87
CA ARG A 178 -23.33 3.70 0.52
C ARG A 178 -23.63 4.99 -0.24
N TRP A 179 -23.38 4.97 -1.54
CA TRP A 179 -23.75 6.01 -2.46
C TRP A 179 -25.05 5.67 -3.17
N GLU A 180 -26.12 6.40 -2.87
CA GLU A 180 -27.47 6.13 -3.39
C GLU A 180 -27.76 6.83 -4.72
N THR A 181 -27.03 7.91 -5.03
CA THR A 181 -27.23 8.77 -6.21
C THR A 181 -26.39 8.27 -7.39
N SER A 182 -26.69 7.06 -7.89
CA SER A 182 -25.87 6.34 -8.87
C SER A 182 -25.68 7.07 -10.21
N GLU A 183 -26.55 8.03 -10.52
CA GLU A 183 -26.50 8.87 -11.71
C GLU A 183 -25.49 10.03 -11.60
N GLN A 184 -24.89 10.23 -10.43
CA GLN A 184 -23.88 11.25 -10.13
C GLN A 184 -22.66 10.62 -9.45
N LEU A 185 -21.51 11.31 -9.51
CA LEU A 185 -20.34 10.94 -8.74
C LEU A 185 -20.43 11.54 -7.33
N PRO A 186 -19.96 10.86 -6.28
CA PRO A 186 -19.74 11.49 -4.99
C PRO A 186 -18.64 12.55 -5.10
N LEU A 187 -18.64 13.55 -4.21
CA LEU A 187 -17.60 14.58 -4.19
C LEU A 187 -16.28 14.04 -3.64
N LEU A 188 -16.36 13.24 -2.57
CA LEU A 188 -15.22 12.57 -1.95
C LEU A 188 -15.48 11.06 -1.81
N VAL A 189 -14.41 10.29 -1.96
CA VAL A 189 -14.34 8.88 -1.59
C VAL A 189 -13.24 8.73 -0.54
N GLU A 190 -13.55 8.05 0.57
CA GLU A 190 -12.57 7.61 1.56
C GLU A 190 -12.31 6.12 1.41
N VAL A 191 -11.04 5.73 1.54
CA VAL A 191 -10.60 4.34 1.66
C VAL A 191 -9.87 4.17 2.99
N THR A 192 -10.32 3.22 3.80
CA THR A 192 -9.65 2.83 5.05
C THR A 192 -9.20 1.38 4.94
N LEU A 193 -7.94 1.11 5.34
CA LEU A 193 -7.29 -0.19 5.26
C LEU A 193 -6.57 -0.52 6.58
N VAL A 194 -6.71 -1.76 7.04
CA VAL A 194 -6.00 -2.31 8.20
C VAL A 194 -5.34 -3.62 7.79
N ASP A 195 -4.03 -3.74 7.97
CA ASP A 195 -3.29 -4.99 7.73
C ASP A 195 -3.78 -6.09 8.70
N ALA A 196 -3.62 -7.37 8.32
CA ALA A 196 -3.93 -8.54 9.17
C ALA A 196 -3.14 -8.61 10.48
N ASP A 197 -2.11 -7.76 10.65
CA ASP A 197 -1.38 -7.60 11.92
C ASP A 197 -1.83 -6.37 12.73
N GLY A 198 -3.02 -5.83 12.43
CA GLY A 198 -3.67 -4.75 13.15
C GLY A 198 -3.13 -3.34 12.85
N ARG A 199 -2.22 -3.19 11.89
CA ARG A 199 -1.70 -1.87 11.51
C ARG A 199 -2.68 -1.12 10.62
N THR A 200 -3.15 0.02 11.10
CA THR A 200 -3.97 0.96 10.32
C THR A 200 -3.11 1.77 9.38
N TRP A 201 -3.48 1.79 8.10
CA TRP A 201 -2.88 2.67 7.11
C TRP A 201 -3.45 4.10 7.26
N PRO A 202 -2.75 5.16 6.82
CA PRO A 202 -3.32 6.49 6.76
C PRO A 202 -4.60 6.50 5.91
N PRO A 203 -5.72 7.10 6.39
CA PRO A 203 -6.96 7.14 5.63
C PRO A 203 -6.75 7.90 4.32
N LEU A 204 -7.20 7.31 3.23
CA LEU A 204 -7.10 7.90 1.90
C LEU A 204 -8.41 8.62 1.54
N VAL A 205 -8.42 9.94 1.58
CA VAL A 205 -9.53 10.76 1.08
C VAL A 205 -9.18 11.31 -0.31
N VAL A 206 -10.05 11.05 -1.29
CA VAL A 206 -9.86 11.45 -2.69
C VAL A 206 -11.06 12.25 -3.16
N ALA A 207 -10.80 13.43 -3.73
CA ALA A 207 -11.83 14.20 -4.43
C ALA A 207 -12.01 13.68 -5.85
N LEU A 208 -13.26 13.62 -6.32
CA LEU A 208 -13.61 13.30 -7.70
C LEU A 208 -13.90 14.61 -8.44
N PRO A 209 -12.94 15.19 -9.17
CA PRO A 209 -13.03 16.59 -9.63
C PRO A 209 -14.19 16.85 -10.60
N GLN A 210 -14.67 15.80 -11.28
CA GLN A 210 -15.76 15.91 -12.25
C GLN A 210 -17.15 15.71 -11.62
N ALA A 211 -17.26 15.52 -10.30
CA ALA A 211 -18.55 15.33 -9.62
C ALA A 211 -19.52 16.51 -9.84
N GLY A 212 -19.02 17.75 -9.81
CA GLY A 212 -19.83 18.95 -10.03
C GLY A 212 -20.23 19.23 -11.49
N SER A 213 -19.71 18.47 -12.47
CA SER A 213 -19.92 18.77 -13.89
C SER A 213 -21.35 18.48 -14.37
N LEU A 214 -22.11 17.66 -13.66
CA LEU A 214 -23.52 17.36 -13.95
C LEU A 214 -24.50 18.07 -13.01
N SER A 215 -24.04 18.55 -11.86
CA SER A 215 -24.87 19.27 -10.87
C SER A 215 -25.33 20.66 -11.37
N GLY A 216 -24.66 21.22 -12.39
CA GLY A 216 -25.00 22.51 -13.00
C GLY A 216 -26.12 22.48 -14.05
N GLY A 217 -26.83 21.35 -14.19
CA GLY A 217 -27.75 21.07 -15.30
C GLY A 217 -29.25 21.25 -15.05
N VAL A 218 -29.68 21.81 -13.91
CA VAL A 218 -31.11 22.11 -13.68
C VAL A 218 -31.28 23.60 -13.39
N VAL A 219 -31.34 24.38 -14.46
CA VAL A 219 -32.14 25.61 -14.52
C VAL A 219 -32.95 25.52 -15.80
N LEU A 220 -34.22 25.14 -15.68
CA LEU A 220 -35.39 25.67 -16.39
C LEU A 220 -36.67 25.03 -15.80
#